data_AF-A0A0G1XLA9-F1
#
_entry.id   AF-A0A0G1XLA9-F1
#
_cell.length_a   1.000
_cell.length_b   1.000
_cell.length_c   1.000
_cell.angle_alpha   90.00
_cell.angle_beta   90.00
_cell.angle_gamma   90.00
#
_symmetry.space_group_name_H-M   'P 1'
#
loop_
_entity.id
_entity.type
_entity.pdbx_description
1 polymer ?
#
loop_
_entity_poly.entity_id
_entity_poly.type
_entity_poly.pdbx_seq_one_letter_code
_entity_poly.pdbx_strand_id
1 'polypeptide(L)'
;MHLTKLELQGFKTFAKKTELSFLPPSSQRCPITAVVGPNGSGKSNLADAIRWVLGEQSLKLLRGKESQDVIFSGSEGKGRAGFAQVSLSLNNEDGSMPIDYTHVTITRRLYRDGTSEYLLNESPVRLADIQLLLAQANVGQRSYSVVGQGMIDHILVSTPEERKSFFDDA
;
A
#
# COMPACT_ATOMS: atom_id res chain seq x y z
N MET A 1 14.90 2.68 8.57
CA MET A 1 13.62 3.13 8.04
C MET A 1 12.49 2.28 8.59
N HIS A 2 11.35 2.89 8.91
CA HIS A 2 10.17 2.17 9.38
C HIS A 2 8.88 2.94 9.04
N LEU A 3 7.76 2.22 8.98
CA LEU A 3 6.43 2.81 8.80
C LEU A 3 6.00 3.56 10.06
N THR A 4 5.60 4.82 9.90
CA THR A 4 5.14 5.67 11.01
C THR A 4 3.63 5.91 10.95
N LYS A 5 3.08 6.11 9.76
CA LYS A 5 1.67 6.45 9.58
C LYS A 5 1.09 5.93 8.28
N LEU A 6 -0.18 5.54 8.30
CA LEU A 6 -1.00 5.29 7.11
C LEU A 6 -2.31 6.06 7.22
N GLU A 7 -2.62 6.86 6.21
CA GLU A 7 -3.87 7.60 6.09
C GLU A 7 -4.66 7.09 4.89
N LEU A 8 -5.95 6.83 5.07
CA LEU A 8 -6.87 6.34 4.04
C LEU A 8 -8.09 7.23 3.97
N GLN A 9 -8.53 7.60 2.77
CA GLN A 9 -9.77 8.33 2.58
C GLN A 9 -10.43 7.91 1.27
N GLY A 10 -11.70 7.50 1.34
CA GLY A 10 -12.44 7.04 0.17
C GLY A 10 -11.88 5.76 -0.45
N PHE A 11 -10.92 5.08 0.21
CA PHE A 11 -10.31 3.85 -0.30
C PHE A 11 -11.13 2.63 0.14
N LYS A 12 -11.78 1.94 -0.79
CA LYS A 12 -12.62 0.77 -0.54
C LYS A 12 -13.58 0.99 0.63
N THR A 13 -13.47 0.21 1.70
CA THR A 13 -14.34 0.31 2.89
C THR A 13 -14.07 1.55 3.76
N PHE A 14 -12.98 2.28 3.54
CA PHE A 14 -12.61 3.48 4.30
C PHE A 14 -13.27 4.74 3.73
N ALA A 15 -14.59 4.86 3.92
CA ALA A 15 -15.38 5.98 3.39
C ALA A 15 -14.98 7.36 3.93
N LYS A 16 -14.61 7.42 5.22
CA LYS A 16 -14.11 8.64 5.89
C LYS A 16 -12.59 8.54 6.03
N LYS A 17 -11.95 9.69 6.32
CA LYS A 17 -10.53 9.73 6.66
C LYS A 17 -10.28 8.85 7.90
N THR A 18 -9.39 7.87 7.75
CA THR A 18 -8.91 6.99 8.81
C THR A 18 -7.40 7.13 8.86
N GLU A 19 -6.86 7.30 10.06
CA GLU A 19 -5.43 7.42 10.31
C GLU A 19 -4.98 6.29 11.25
N LEU A 20 -3.86 5.66 10.91
CA LEU A 20 -3.24 4.60 11.69
C LEU A 20 -1.79 5.01 11.97
N SER A 21 -1.43 5.08 13.24
CA SER A 21 -0.07 5.32 13.69
C SER A 21 0.59 3.99 14.04
N PHE A 22 1.85 3.83 13.65
CA PHE A 22 2.65 2.63 13.89
C PHE A 22 3.77 2.96 14.87
N LEU A 23 4.06 2.02 15.76
CA LEU A 23 5.10 2.22 16.77
C LEU A 23 6.50 2.19 16.12
N PRO A 24 7.45 2.99 16.62
CA PRO A 24 8.83 2.92 16.17
C PRO A 24 9.51 1.61 16.64
N PRO A 25 10.53 1.14 15.91
CA PRO A 25 11.38 0.05 16.39
C PRO A 25 12.08 0.43 17.69
N SER A 26 12.15 -0.51 18.63
CA SER A 26 12.98 -0.36 19.83
C SER A 26 14.30 -1.08 19.62
N SER A 27 15.32 -0.75 20.42
CA SER A 27 16.70 -1.24 20.29
C SER A 27 16.85 -2.77 20.32
N GLN A 28 15.79 -3.51 20.70
CA GLN A 28 15.82 -4.97 20.83
C GLN A 28 14.75 -5.68 20.00
N ARG A 29 13.77 -4.98 19.41
CA ARG A 29 12.66 -5.63 18.71
C ARG A 29 11.93 -4.71 17.73
N CYS A 30 11.52 -5.27 16.59
CA CYS A 30 10.52 -4.66 15.72
C CYS A 30 9.11 -4.79 16.34
N PRO A 31 8.33 -3.70 16.45
CA PRO A 31 6.97 -3.76 16.97
C PRO A 31 6.08 -4.58 16.04
N ILE A 32 5.14 -5.30 16.64
CA ILE A 32 4.12 -6.05 15.92
C ILE A 32 2.82 -5.26 16.04
N THR A 33 2.27 -4.85 14.90
CA THR A 33 0.94 -4.24 14.84
C THR A 33 -0.05 -5.27 14.33
N ALA A 34 -1.04 -5.61 15.16
CA ALA A 34 -2.09 -6.56 14.80
C ALA A 34 -3.39 -5.81 14.46
N VAL A 35 -4.00 -6.15 13.32
CA VAL A 35 -5.27 -5.59 12.88
C VAL A 35 -6.34 -6.67 12.96
N VAL A 36 -7.30 -6.49 13.88
CA VAL A 36 -8.34 -7.48 14.19
C VAL A 36 -9.74 -6.92 13.94
N GLY A 37 -10.72 -7.81 13.80
CA GLY A 37 -12.12 -7.45 13.56
C GLY A 37 -12.90 -8.50 12.78
N PRO A 38 -14.23 -8.36 12.67
CA PRO A 38 -15.09 -9.32 11.98
C PRO A 38 -14.78 -9.51 10.49
N ASN A 39 -15.25 -10.61 9.89
CA ASN A 39 -15.16 -10.79 8.44
C ASN A 39 -15.93 -9.68 7.71
N GLY A 40 -15.38 -9.20 6.58
CA GLY A 40 -15.95 -8.08 5.84
C GLY A 40 -15.71 -6.69 6.44
N SER A 41 -15.07 -6.56 7.60
CA SER A 41 -14.82 -5.25 8.25
C SER A 41 -13.77 -4.37 7.56
N GLY A 42 -13.14 -4.85 6.49
CA GLY A 42 -12.14 -4.09 5.73
C GLY A 42 -10.69 -4.32 6.11
N LYS A 43 -10.37 -5.28 6.99
CA LYS A 43 -8.98 -5.59 7.41
C LYS A 43 -8.03 -5.81 6.23
N SER A 44 -8.40 -6.68 5.29
CA SER A 44 -7.56 -6.97 4.12
C SER A 44 -7.44 -5.77 3.17
N ASN A 45 -8.39 -4.82 3.21
CA ASN A 45 -8.28 -3.59 2.41
C ASN A 45 -7.15 -2.69 2.90
N LEU A 46 -6.68 -2.87 4.13
CA LEU A 46 -5.48 -2.18 4.63
C LEU A 46 -4.23 -2.64 3.88
N ALA A 47 -4.08 -3.95 3.70
CA ALA A 47 -2.96 -4.51 2.94
C ALA A 47 -3.02 -4.08 1.47
N ASP A 48 -4.21 -4.04 0.88
CA ASP A 48 -4.39 -3.52 -0.48
C ASP A 48 -4.01 -2.05 -0.59
N ALA A 49 -4.34 -1.23 0.42
CA ALA A 49 -3.99 0.18 0.43
C ALA A 49 -2.48 0.39 0.45
N ILE A 50 -1.76 -0.39 1.27
CA ILE A 50 -0.29 -0.36 1.33
C ILE A 50 0.30 -0.77 -0.02
N ARG A 51 -0.17 -1.86 -0.65
CA ARG A 51 0.29 -2.23 -2.00
C ARG A 51 0.01 -1.12 -3.01
N TRP A 52 -1.19 -0.57 -2.97
CA TRP A 52 -1.66 0.43 -3.93
C TRP A 52 -0.86 1.72 -3.86
N VAL A 53 -0.57 2.23 -2.65
CA VAL A 53 0.23 3.46 -2.49
C VAL A 53 1.70 3.23 -2.83
N LEU A 54 2.22 2.01 -2.65
CA LEU A 54 3.56 1.61 -3.10
C LEU A 54 3.66 1.37 -4.63
N GLY A 55 2.60 1.65 -5.38
CA GLY A 55 2.64 1.64 -6.84
C GLY A 55 2.11 0.38 -7.52
N GLU A 56 1.44 -0.52 -6.79
CA GLU A 56 0.77 -1.68 -7.38
C GLU A 56 -0.24 -1.26 -8.46
N GLN A 57 -0.17 -1.89 -9.63
CA GLN A 57 -1.05 -1.64 -10.77
C GLN A 57 -1.94 -2.84 -11.10
N SER A 58 -1.60 -4.02 -10.61
CA SER A 58 -2.37 -5.25 -10.84
C SER A 58 -3.71 -5.19 -10.12
N LEU A 59 -4.78 -5.07 -10.92
CA LEU A 59 -6.16 -5.11 -10.43
C LEU A 59 -6.47 -6.44 -9.71
N LYS A 60 -5.87 -7.55 -10.19
CA LYS A 60 -5.99 -8.87 -9.56
C LYS A 60 -5.42 -8.87 -8.14
N LEU A 61 -4.22 -8.32 -7.94
CA LEU A 61 -3.59 -8.23 -6.62
C LEU A 61 -4.33 -7.26 -5.69
N LEU A 62 -4.94 -6.22 -6.26
CA LEU A 62 -5.83 -5.29 -5.55
C LEU A 62 -7.25 -5.80 -5.39
N ARG A 63 -7.59 -7.03 -5.81
CA ARG A 63 -8.94 -7.62 -5.66
C ARG A 63 -10.03 -6.73 -6.27
N GLY A 64 -9.75 -6.12 -7.42
CA GLY A 64 -10.66 -5.29 -8.21
C GLY A 64 -10.76 -5.77 -9.66
N LYS A 65 -11.79 -5.31 -10.38
CA LYS A 65 -12.03 -5.56 -11.80
C LYS A 65 -11.63 -4.36 -12.66
N GLU A 66 -11.81 -3.15 -12.12
CA GLU A 66 -11.43 -1.89 -12.73
C GLU A 66 -10.66 -1.00 -11.74
N SER A 67 -9.89 -0.04 -12.23
CA SER A 67 -9.07 0.83 -11.37
C SER A 67 -9.92 1.61 -10.35
N GLN A 68 -11.15 1.99 -10.74
CA GLN A 68 -12.07 2.74 -9.89
C GLN A 68 -12.66 1.92 -8.74
N ASP A 69 -12.51 0.59 -8.73
CA ASP A 69 -13.00 -0.27 -7.63
C ASP A 69 -12.27 0.00 -6.30
N VAL A 70 -11.13 0.70 -6.33
CA VAL A 70 -10.46 1.17 -5.13
C VAL A 70 -11.20 2.36 -4.48
N ILE A 71 -12.11 3.02 -5.20
CA ILE A 71 -12.91 4.14 -4.70
C ILE A 71 -14.15 3.61 -4.00
N PHE A 72 -14.44 4.12 -2.80
CA PHE A 72 -15.64 3.75 -2.05
C PHE A 72 -16.91 3.97 -2.88
N SER A 73 -17.61 2.88 -3.18
CA SER A 73 -18.80 2.87 -4.04
C SER A 73 -20.10 3.26 -3.33
N GLY A 74 -20.05 3.54 -2.03
CA GLY A 74 -21.22 3.85 -1.22
C GLY A 74 -21.70 2.66 -0.39
N SER A 75 -22.56 2.94 0.58
CA SER A 75 -23.27 1.95 1.38
C SER A 75 -24.64 2.51 1.75
N GLU A 76 -25.46 1.71 2.42
CA GLU A 76 -26.68 2.22 3.04
C GLU A 76 -26.33 3.41 3.97
N GLY A 77 -26.97 4.55 3.76
CA GLY A 77 -26.72 5.80 4.48
C GLY A 77 -25.44 6.56 4.13
N LYS A 78 -24.62 6.12 3.16
CA LYS A 78 -23.41 6.84 2.73
C LYS A 78 -23.28 6.88 1.21
N GLY A 79 -23.21 8.09 0.67
CA GLY A 79 -22.93 8.32 -0.75
C GLY A 79 -21.55 7.81 -1.16
N ARG A 80 -21.40 7.54 -2.45
CA ARG A 80 -20.12 7.17 -3.07
C ARG A 80 -19.08 8.28 -2.91
N ALA A 81 -17.81 7.92 -2.69
CA ALA A 81 -16.72 8.89 -2.65
C ALA A 81 -16.36 9.37 -4.06
N GLY A 82 -15.90 10.62 -4.20
CA GLY A 82 -15.42 11.17 -5.47
C GLY A 82 -13.99 10.74 -5.83
N PHE A 83 -13.21 10.33 -4.83
CA PHE A 83 -11.83 9.88 -4.99
C PHE A 83 -11.46 8.85 -3.91
N ALA A 84 -10.38 8.12 -4.16
CA ALA A 84 -9.64 7.37 -3.15
C ALA A 84 -8.26 8.01 -2.97
N GLN A 85 -7.81 8.14 -1.74
CA GLN A 85 -6.47 8.59 -1.39
C GLN A 85 -5.90 7.67 -0.31
N VAL A 86 -4.62 7.32 -0.48
CA VAL A 86 -3.83 6.66 0.54
C VAL A 86 -2.51 7.41 0.65
N SER A 87 -2.13 7.78 1.87
CA SER A 87 -0.81 8.34 2.19
C SER A 87 -0.09 7.40 3.15
N LEU A 88 1.15 7.06 2.84
CA LEU A 88 2.02 6.22 3.66
C LEU A 88 3.27 7.02 4.05
N SER A 89 3.49 7.18 5.35
CA SER A 89 4.63 7.90 5.89
C SER A 89 5.67 6.96 6.48
N LEU A 90 6.92 7.20 6.13
CA LEU A 90 8.11 6.46 6.56
C LEU A 90 9.04 7.40 7.31
N ASN A 91 9.66 6.91 8.37
CA ASN A 91 10.87 7.52 8.91
C ASN A 91 12.08 7.02 8.10
N ASN A 92 12.90 7.95 7.65
CA ASN A 92 14.10 7.76 6.83
C ASN A 92 15.34 8.41 7.48
N GLU A 93 15.40 8.50 8.81
CA GLU A 93 16.56 9.09 9.53
C GLU A 93 17.86 8.31 9.31
N ASP A 94 17.77 7.04 8.95
CA ASP A 94 18.92 6.20 8.60
C ASP A 94 19.39 6.37 7.16
N GLY A 95 18.72 7.21 6.36
CA GLY A 95 19.10 7.50 4.97
C GLY A 95 19.01 6.31 4.02
N SER A 96 18.25 5.26 4.38
CA SER A 96 18.12 4.05 3.55
C SER A 96 17.36 4.30 2.25
N MET A 97 16.45 5.27 2.23
CA MET A 97 15.86 5.80 1.00
C MET A 97 16.72 6.96 0.48
N PRO A 98 17.14 6.94 -0.81
CA PRO A 98 18.11 7.89 -1.36
C PRO A 98 17.47 9.25 -1.68
N ILE A 99 16.97 9.93 -0.66
CA ILE A 99 16.36 11.25 -0.73
C ILE A 99 16.72 12.05 0.51
N ASP A 100 16.92 13.36 0.35
CA ASP A 100 17.30 14.29 1.43
C ASP A 100 16.09 14.71 2.29
N TYR A 101 15.39 13.70 2.84
CA TYR A 101 14.33 13.88 3.81
C TYR A 101 14.42 12.81 4.89
N THR A 102 14.33 13.24 6.14
CA THR A 102 14.25 12.34 7.31
C THR A 102 12.87 11.70 7.46
N HIS A 103 11.84 12.30 6.85
CA HIS A 103 10.48 11.80 6.84
C HIS A 103 9.94 11.85 5.41
N VAL A 104 9.47 10.72 4.92
CA VAL A 104 8.98 10.58 3.53
C VAL A 104 7.53 10.14 3.56
N THR A 105 6.66 10.90 2.91
CA THR A 105 5.24 10.56 2.70
C THR A 105 5.00 10.33 1.22
N ILE A 106 4.56 9.13 0.90
CA ILE A 106 4.13 8.74 -0.45
C ILE A 106 2.61 8.79 -0.46
N THR A 107 2.03 9.54 -1.37
CA THR A 107 0.58 9.66 -1.53
C THR A 107 0.17 9.25 -2.93
N ARG A 108 -0.87 8.45 -3.03
CA ARG A 108 -1.55 8.13 -4.28
C ARG A 108 -3.02 8.52 -4.16
N ARG A 109 -3.53 9.22 -5.18
CA ARG A 109 -4.94 9.59 -5.30
C ARG A 109 -5.49 9.13 -6.66
N LEU A 110 -6.72 8.65 -6.69
CA LEU A 110 -7.46 8.32 -7.90
C LEU A 110 -8.85 8.92 -7.84
N TYR A 111 -9.24 9.63 -8.90
CA TYR A 111 -10.57 10.20 -9.06
C TYR A 111 -11.44 9.35 -9.97
N ARG A 112 -12.75 9.57 -9.93
CA ARG A 112 -13.75 8.83 -10.76
C ARG A 112 -13.66 9.10 -12.26
N ASP A 113 -13.00 10.18 -12.67
CA ASP A 113 -12.71 10.44 -14.08
C ASP A 113 -11.52 9.61 -14.60
N GLY A 114 -10.86 8.83 -13.72
CA GLY A 114 -9.69 8.01 -14.03
C GLY A 114 -8.35 8.74 -13.80
N THR A 115 -8.38 10.03 -13.46
CA THR A 115 -7.18 10.81 -13.17
C THR A 115 -6.49 10.25 -11.93
N SER A 116 -5.18 9.99 -12.04
CA SER A 116 -4.34 9.54 -10.92
C SER A 116 -3.30 10.62 -10.58
N GLU A 117 -3.17 10.93 -9.30
CA GLU A 117 -2.14 11.82 -8.77
C GLU A 117 -1.20 11.03 -7.85
N TYR A 118 0.09 11.36 -7.93
CA TYR A 118 1.14 10.79 -7.11
C TYR A 118 1.91 11.93 -6.48
N LEU A 119 2.10 11.87 -5.16
CA LEU A 119 2.83 12.89 -4.42
C LEU A 119 3.91 12.26 -3.56
N LEU A 120 5.03 12.95 -3.47
CA LEU A 120 6.13 12.66 -2.57
C LEU A 120 6.35 13.91 -1.71
N ASN A 121 6.09 13.81 -0.40
CA ASN A 121 6.09 14.96 0.52
C ASN A 121 5.26 16.14 -0.04
N GLU A 122 4.01 15.86 -0.42
CA GLU A 122 3.05 16.81 -1.04
C GLU A 122 3.48 17.39 -2.41
N SER A 123 4.67 17.05 -2.91
CA SER A 123 5.13 17.48 -4.23
C SER A 123 4.67 16.49 -5.31
N PRO A 124 4.06 16.95 -6.42
CA PRO A 124 3.61 16.07 -7.49
C PRO A 124 4.80 15.39 -8.18
N VAL A 125 4.68 14.08 -8.36
CA VAL A 125 5.69 13.23 -9.02
C VAL A 125 5.00 12.24 -9.97
N ARG A 126 5.77 11.49 -10.75
CA ARG A 126 5.22 10.38 -11.55
C ARG A 126 5.28 9.08 -10.75
N LEU A 127 4.43 8.13 -11.09
CA LEU A 127 4.51 6.78 -10.55
C LEU A 127 5.91 6.15 -10.75
N ALA A 128 6.52 6.37 -11.92
CA ALA A 128 7.85 5.86 -12.22
C ALA A 128 8.92 6.39 -11.24
N ASP A 129 8.77 7.63 -10.77
CA ASP A 129 9.71 8.23 -9.81
C ASP A 129 9.56 7.57 -8.43
N ILE A 130 8.31 7.30 -8.00
CA ILE A 130 8.03 6.53 -6.78
C ILE A 130 8.58 5.10 -6.88
N GLN A 131 8.33 4.42 -8.00
CA GLN A 131 8.81 3.04 -8.22
C GLN A 131 10.34 2.96 -8.20
N LEU A 132 11.02 3.91 -8.83
CA LEU A 132 12.48 3.98 -8.81
C LEU A 132 13.02 4.24 -7.39
N LEU A 133 12.41 5.17 -6.66
CA LEU A 133 12.81 5.47 -5.28
C LEU A 133 12.64 4.25 -4.36
N LEU A 134 11.49 3.58 -4.46
CA LEU A 134 11.18 2.36 -3.72
C LEU A 134 12.14 1.22 -4.08
N ALA A 135 12.50 1.09 -5.36
CA ALA A 135 13.51 0.15 -5.84
C ALA A 135 14.87 0.38 -5.19
N GLN A 136 15.36 1.63 -5.22
CA GLN A 136 16.65 1.97 -4.64
C GLN A 136 16.66 1.79 -3.12
N ALA A 137 15.52 1.99 -2.45
CA ALA A 137 15.35 1.77 -1.01
C ALA A 137 15.07 0.29 -0.64
N ASN A 138 15.00 -0.62 -1.61
CA ASN A 138 14.58 -2.02 -1.43
C ASN A 138 13.21 -2.18 -0.75
N VAL A 139 12.29 -1.24 -0.96
CA VAL A 139 10.92 -1.27 -0.43
C VAL A 139 9.97 -1.72 -1.52
N GLY A 140 9.15 -2.74 -1.27
CA GLY A 140 8.05 -3.11 -2.16
C GLY A 140 8.44 -3.73 -3.51
N GLN A 141 9.72 -3.80 -3.86
CA GLN A 141 10.18 -4.48 -5.08
C GLN A 141 10.06 -5.99 -5.05
N ARG A 142 9.96 -6.58 -3.86
CA ARG A 142 9.74 -8.00 -3.71
C ARG A 142 8.32 -8.20 -3.22
N SER A 143 7.59 -9.11 -3.87
CA SER A 143 6.23 -9.57 -3.53
C SER A 143 6.03 -9.92 -2.04
N TYR A 144 7.10 -9.97 -1.25
CA TYR A 144 7.17 -10.37 0.14
C TYR A 144 7.00 -9.23 1.16
N SER A 145 7.11 -7.95 0.78
CA SER A 145 6.88 -6.85 1.74
C SER A 145 5.42 -6.78 2.18
N VAL A 146 4.50 -7.28 1.35
CA VAL A 146 3.10 -7.50 1.71
C VAL A 146 2.74 -8.92 1.32
N VAL A 147 2.36 -9.76 2.29
CA VAL A 147 1.86 -11.11 2.01
C VAL A 147 0.33 -11.07 2.02
N GLY A 148 -0.27 -11.34 0.87
CA GLY A 148 -1.71 -11.30 0.67
C GLY A 148 -2.40 -12.59 1.10
N GLN A 149 -3.72 -12.53 1.27
CA GLN A 149 -4.53 -13.73 1.50
C GLN A 149 -4.41 -14.69 0.30
N GLY A 150 -4.19 -15.98 0.56
CA GLY A 150 -4.03 -17.01 -0.47
C GLY A 150 -2.65 -17.04 -1.16
N MET A 151 -1.76 -16.10 -0.87
CA MET A 151 -0.41 -16.09 -1.45
C MET A 151 0.43 -17.27 -0.97
N ILE A 152 0.28 -17.68 0.30
CA ILE A 152 0.96 -18.86 0.85
C ILE A 152 0.44 -20.13 0.17
N ASP A 153 -0.88 -20.27 0.05
CA ASP A 153 -1.49 -21.42 -0.61
C ASP A 153 -1.03 -21.54 -2.06
N HIS A 154 -0.93 -20.41 -2.77
CA HIS A 154 -0.42 -20.36 -4.14
C HIS A 154 1.01 -20.91 -4.24
N ILE A 155 1.92 -20.50 -3.34
CA ILE A 155 3.32 -20.97 -3.33
C ILE A 155 3.39 -22.50 -3.16
N LEU A 156 2.54 -23.05 -2.31
CA LEU A 156 2.50 -24.49 -2.04
C LEU A 156 2.09 -25.31 -3.27
N VAL A 157 1.16 -24.78 -4.08
CA VAL A 157 0.66 -25.46 -5.29
C VAL A 157 1.32 -25.00 -6.59
N SER A 158 2.27 -24.06 -6.51
CA SER A 158 2.95 -23.49 -7.69
C SER A 158 3.72 -24.56 -8.46
N THR A 159 3.70 -24.45 -9.78
CA THR A 159 4.53 -25.30 -10.64
C THR A 159 6.03 -25.02 -10.43
N PRO A 160 6.94 -25.93 -10.81
CA PRO A 160 8.38 -25.67 -10.76
C PRO A 160 8.79 -24.40 -11.52
N GLU A 161 8.15 -24.09 -12.64
CA GLU A 161 8.41 -22.90 -13.44
C GLU A 161 7.95 -21.62 -12.73
N GLU A 162 6.75 -21.62 -12.16
CA GLU A 162 6.24 -20.50 -11.36
C GLU A 162 7.11 -20.28 -10.13
N ARG A 163 7.49 -21.37 -9.45
CA ARG A 163 8.39 -21.32 -8.29
C ARG A 163 9.77 -20.80 -8.66
N LYS A 164 10.30 -21.15 -9.83
CA LYS A 164 11.55 -20.59 -10.32
C LYS A 164 11.45 -19.08 -10.52
N SER A 165 10.38 -18.60 -11.16
CA SER A 165 10.14 -17.15 -11.29
C SER A 165 10.13 -16.45 -9.94
N PHE A 166 9.53 -17.06 -8.90
CA PHE A 166 9.59 -16.52 -7.54
C PHE A 166 11.02 -16.40 -7.00
N PHE A 167 11.91 -17.35 -7.30
CA PHE A 167 13.31 -17.29 -6.87
C PHE A 167 14.16 -16.33 -7.71
N ASP A 168 13.87 -16.21 -9.00
CA ASP A 168 14.56 -15.27 -9.89
C ASP A 168 14.25 -13.80 -9.51
N ASP A 169 13.07 -13.55 -8.89
CA ASP A 169 12.64 -12.25 -8.37
C ASP A 169 13.12 -11.96 -6.91
N ALA A 170 13.80 -12.90 -6.24
CA ALA A 170 14.21 -12.85 -4.82
C ALA A 170 15.68 -12.50 -4.60
#